data_AF-A0A496PTE8-F1
#
_entry.id   AF-A0A496PTE8-F1
#
_cell.length_a   1.000
_cell.length_b   1.000
_cell.length_c   1.000
_cell.angle_alpha   90.00
_cell.angle_beta   90.00
_cell.angle_gamma   90.00
#
_symmetry.space_group_name_H-M   'P 1'
#
loop_
_entity.id
_entity.type
_entity.pdbx_description
1 polymer ?
#
loop_
_entity_poly.entity_id
_entity_poly.type
_entity_poly.pdbx_seq_one_letter_code
_entity_poly.pdbx_strand_id
1 'polypeptide(L)'
;MCSTKLTIALVILIPIFIIFNALLYASATGRIEGKITDKETGQPIVGVLVSVLGTQREATTDIDGKYVITQLKPDIYTLRVKAISYKTIEIVGVTVKENKTAEISQKMERVKREFDQTISDQNKVNQLRINKKNNENTILHEEKISLPVSAAPYMLMKSCSPGISTPMHGYEQHATGFIPPSHGGNTIVNGEAFDAMFFKNYGVNPFVDTEDDNLSTFAIDVDDASYIMTRSYFDRGYLPPNEAVRIEEFINHFDYNYNPPREAAFQVYCEGASSKFGCKNCRLLKIGIKGQEIQPEDRKPANLIFVVDVSGSMSREDRLGLVRKSLRLLIDELTPNDRVGIVVYGSSGRVVLEPTSLEEKFKIEHAIEQLVPSGATNAEEGLKLGYEMAMKHFAPDRINRIILCSDGVANVGRTGPDDILKQIKEYANKGITLTAVGFGMGNFNDVLMEKLGNKGNGSYAYVDKLPEARRVFVENLTGMLQVIARDVKIQVEFDPEVVRSYRLLGYENRDVDDNKFRDDKEDGGEIGAGHEVTALYEIKLHTERPNV
;
A
#
# COMPACT_ATOMS: atom_id res chain seq x y z
N MET A 1 -42.94 -52.14 -35.12
CA MET A 1 -42.88 -51.49 -33.79
C MET A 1 -41.56 -51.77 -33.03
N CYS A 2 -40.44 -52.02 -33.72
CA CYS A 2 -39.16 -52.36 -33.05
C CYS A 2 -38.11 -51.22 -33.09
N SER A 3 -38.24 -50.25 -34.01
CA SER A 3 -37.24 -49.18 -34.22
C SER A 3 -37.40 -47.98 -33.26
N THR A 4 -38.63 -47.65 -32.83
CA THR A 4 -38.89 -46.48 -31.97
C THR A 4 -38.61 -46.70 -30.48
N LYS A 5 -38.51 -47.95 -30.01
CA LYS A 5 -38.17 -48.24 -28.61
C LYS A 5 -36.66 -48.15 -28.33
N LEU A 6 -35.82 -48.35 -29.35
CA LEU A 6 -34.36 -48.34 -29.20
C LEU A 6 -33.80 -46.91 -29.14
N THR A 7 -34.42 -45.96 -29.85
CA THR A 7 -34.03 -44.55 -29.86
C THR A 7 -34.39 -43.81 -28.57
N ILE A 8 -35.52 -44.13 -27.93
CA ILE A 8 -35.90 -43.51 -26.65
C ILE A 8 -35.02 -44.02 -25.49
N ALA A 9 -34.62 -45.29 -25.52
CA ALA A 9 -33.70 -45.84 -24.51
C ALA A 9 -32.30 -45.22 -24.57
N LEU A 10 -31.79 -44.93 -25.77
CA LEU A 10 -30.46 -44.33 -25.95
C LEU A 10 -30.41 -42.85 -25.50
N VAL A 11 -31.49 -42.10 -25.70
CA VAL A 11 -31.58 -40.67 -25.34
C VAL A 11 -31.70 -40.45 -23.83
N ILE A 12 -32.21 -41.42 -23.08
CA ILE A 12 -32.27 -41.36 -21.61
C ILE A 12 -30.96 -41.86 -20.96
N LEU A 13 -30.26 -42.81 -21.59
CA LEU A 13 -29.01 -43.36 -21.06
C LEU A 13 -27.81 -42.40 -21.15
N ILE A 14 -27.75 -41.54 -22.17
CA ILE A 14 -26.64 -40.59 -22.37
C ILE A 14 -26.55 -39.53 -21.26
N PRO A 15 -27.63 -38.82 -20.86
CA PRO A 15 -27.56 -37.87 -19.75
C PRO A 15 -27.33 -38.58 -18.40
N ILE A 16 -27.84 -39.80 -18.20
CA ILE A 16 -27.55 -40.60 -17.00
C ILE A 16 -26.07 -41.02 -16.95
N PHE A 17 -25.46 -41.37 -18.08
CA PHE A 17 -24.03 -41.70 -18.16
C PHE A 17 -23.12 -40.47 -17.96
N ILE A 18 -23.56 -39.28 -18.38
CA ILE A 18 -22.84 -38.01 -18.15
C ILE A 18 -22.95 -37.57 -16.68
N ILE A 19 -24.12 -37.72 -16.04
CA ILE A 19 -24.31 -37.43 -14.62
C ILE A 19 -23.56 -38.44 -13.74
N PHE A 20 -23.46 -39.71 -14.14
CA PHE A 20 -22.71 -40.74 -13.41
C PHE A 20 -21.18 -40.54 -13.50
N ASN A 21 -20.67 -40.01 -14.63
CA ASN A 21 -19.25 -39.65 -14.74
C ASN A 21 -18.88 -38.38 -13.96
N ALA A 22 -19.82 -37.44 -13.76
CA ALA A 22 -19.57 -36.22 -12.98
C ALA A 22 -19.38 -36.51 -11.47
N LEU A 23 -20.00 -37.58 -10.94
CA LEU A 23 -19.80 -37.98 -9.53
C LEU A 23 -18.50 -38.74 -9.26
N LEU A 24 -17.78 -39.21 -10.30
CA LEU A 24 -16.57 -40.01 -10.17
C LEU A 24 -15.26 -39.19 -10.14
N TYR A 25 -15.33 -37.85 -10.22
CA TYR A 25 -14.17 -36.95 -10.09
C TYR A 25 -14.07 -36.24 -8.74
N ALA A 26 -14.62 -36.83 -7.67
CA ALA A 26 -14.17 -36.47 -6.33
C ALA A 26 -12.73 -36.97 -6.16
N SER A 27 -11.76 -36.13 -6.54
CA SER A 27 -10.35 -36.38 -6.31
C SER A 27 -10.18 -36.56 -4.81
N ALA A 28 -9.90 -37.78 -4.37
CA ALA A 28 -9.76 -38.04 -2.96
C ALA A 28 -8.52 -37.29 -2.43
N THR A 29 -8.77 -36.33 -1.56
CA THR A 29 -7.75 -35.43 -1.03
C THR A 29 -7.44 -35.80 0.42
N GLY A 30 -6.21 -35.54 0.83
CA GLY A 30 -5.79 -35.64 2.22
C GLY A 30 -5.81 -34.28 2.93
N ARG A 31 -5.51 -34.33 4.22
CA ARG A 31 -5.50 -33.17 5.13
C ARG A 31 -4.23 -33.20 5.97
N ILE A 32 -3.74 -32.03 6.36
CA ILE A 32 -2.71 -31.86 7.38
C ILE A 32 -3.34 -31.09 8.54
N GLU A 33 -3.14 -31.54 9.76
CA GLU A 33 -3.52 -30.78 10.96
C GLU A 33 -2.39 -30.79 11.98
N GLY A 34 -2.39 -29.86 12.92
CA GLY A 34 -1.30 -29.77 13.87
C GLY A 34 -1.42 -28.63 14.85
N LYS A 35 -0.49 -28.58 15.80
CA LYS A 35 -0.40 -27.53 16.82
C LYS A 35 0.97 -26.88 16.81
N ILE A 36 1.02 -25.55 16.83
CA ILE A 36 2.26 -24.77 16.96
C ILE A 36 2.33 -24.15 18.35
N THR A 37 3.47 -24.35 19.02
CA THR A 37 3.71 -23.88 20.39
C THR A 37 5.09 -23.24 20.52
N ASP A 38 5.25 -22.37 21.51
CA ASP A 38 6.53 -21.79 21.87
C ASP A 38 7.43 -22.85 22.52
N LYS A 39 8.70 -22.92 22.09
CA LYS A 39 9.67 -23.92 22.55
C LYS A 39 10.05 -23.75 24.02
N GLU A 40 10.07 -22.53 24.54
CA GLU A 40 10.48 -22.21 25.91
C GLU A 40 9.28 -22.23 26.87
N THR A 41 8.18 -21.58 26.51
CA THR A 41 7.01 -21.45 27.40
C THR A 41 6.01 -22.60 27.25
N GLY A 42 6.04 -23.33 26.12
CA GLY A 42 5.06 -24.37 25.80
C GLY A 42 3.66 -23.85 25.46
N GLN A 43 3.47 -22.53 25.46
CA GLN A 43 2.17 -21.92 25.16
C GLN A 43 1.83 -22.01 23.68
N PRO A 44 0.55 -22.10 23.30
CA PRO A 44 0.12 -22.02 21.91
C PRO A 44 0.51 -20.69 21.27
N ILE A 45 0.99 -20.74 20.03
CA ILE A 45 1.27 -19.52 19.26
C ILE A 45 0.11 -19.30 18.30
N VAL A 46 -0.57 -18.17 18.45
CA VAL A 46 -1.71 -17.75 17.63
C VAL A 46 -1.19 -17.00 16.40
N GLY A 47 -1.84 -17.15 15.25
CA GLY A 47 -1.49 -16.38 14.06
C GLY A 47 -0.27 -16.89 13.28
N VAL A 48 0.23 -18.10 13.57
CA VAL A 48 1.35 -18.70 12.83
C VAL A 48 0.86 -19.13 11.45
N LEU A 49 1.54 -18.68 10.40
CA LEU A 49 1.27 -19.10 9.03
C LEU A 49 1.96 -20.44 8.74
N VAL A 50 1.18 -21.43 8.34
CA VAL A 50 1.65 -22.74 7.88
C VAL A 50 1.33 -22.90 6.40
N SER A 51 2.36 -22.84 5.55
CA SER A 51 2.22 -22.94 4.09
C SER A 51 2.78 -24.26 3.56
N VAL A 52 2.10 -24.87 2.60
CA VAL A 52 2.56 -26.06 1.89
C VAL A 52 3.35 -25.62 0.64
N LEU A 53 4.68 -25.72 0.70
CA LEU A 53 5.55 -25.24 -0.38
C LEU A 53 5.29 -25.98 -1.70
N GLY A 54 5.24 -25.23 -2.80
CA GLY A 54 4.88 -25.75 -4.12
C GLY A 54 3.36 -25.80 -4.39
N THR A 55 2.54 -25.31 -3.46
CA THR A 55 1.08 -25.17 -3.63
C THR A 55 0.59 -23.82 -3.13
N GLN A 56 -0.67 -23.46 -3.43
CA GLN A 56 -1.36 -22.30 -2.84
C GLN A 56 -2.13 -22.67 -1.55
N ARG A 57 -1.80 -23.79 -0.89
CA ARG A 57 -2.50 -24.26 0.31
C ARG A 57 -1.77 -23.78 1.57
N GLU A 58 -2.49 -23.06 2.42
CA GLU A 58 -2.00 -22.56 3.70
C GLU A 58 -3.11 -22.51 4.75
N ALA A 59 -2.70 -22.40 6.01
CA ALA A 59 -3.59 -22.17 7.15
C ALA A 59 -2.86 -21.36 8.22
N THR A 60 -3.64 -20.64 9.02
CA THR A 60 -3.14 -19.88 10.17
C THR A 60 -3.58 -20.56 11.48
N THR A 61 -2.74 -20.54 12.50
CA THR A 61 -3.10 -21.12 13.80
C THR A 61 -4.15 -20.31 14.54
N ASP A 62 -5.10 -21.01 15.18
CA ASP A 62 -6.14 -20.45 16.03
C ASP A 62 -5.64 -20.09 17.45
N ILE A 63 -6.55 -19.71 18.36
CA ILE A 63 -6.25 -19.36 19.75
C ILE A 63 -5.64 -20.51 20.57
N ASP A 64 -5.89 -21.76 20.16
CA ASP A 64 -5.29 -22.96 20.76
C ASP A 64 -3.99 -23.35 20.05
N GLY A 65 -3.51 -22.54 19.10
CA GLY A 65 -2.34 -22.80 18.28
C GLY A 65 -2.55 -23.92 17.26
N LYS A 66 -3.78 -24.32 16.96
CA LYS A 66 -4.11 -25.41 16.03
C LYS A 66 -4.33 -24.88 14.62
N TYR A 67 -3.97 -25.68 13.62
CA TYR A 67 -4.20 -25.37 12.21
C TYR A 67 -4.69 -26.60 11.44
N VAL A 68 -5.39 -26.38 10.33
CA VAL A 68 -5.89 -27.44 9.44
C VAL A 68 -5.78 -27.00 7.98
N ILE A 69 -5.04 -27.76 7.17
CA ILE A 69 -4.89 -27.57 5.72
C ILE A 69 -5.58 -28.73 5.00
N THR A 70 -6.59 -28.44 4.19
CA THR A 70 -7.42 -29.45 3.51
C THR A 70 -7.16 -29.47 1.99
N GLN A 71 -7.77 -30.44 1.30
CA GLN A 71 -7.75 -30.53 -0.16
C GLN A 71 -6.34 -30.69 -0.77
N LEU A 72 -5.48 -31.44 -0.10
CA LEU A 72 -4.14 -31.77 -0.59
C LEU A 72 -4.18 -33.06 -1.40
N LYS A 73 -3.50 -33.09 -2.54
CA LYS A 73 -3.36 -34.34 -3.30
C LYS A 73 -2.44 -35.31 -2.51
N PRO A 74 -2.60 -36.63 -2.65
CA PRO A 74 -1.66 -37.57 -2.03
C PRO A 74 -0.25 -37.36 -2.60
N ASP A 75 0.65 -36.81 -1.79
CA ASP A 75 2.05 -36.52 -2.15
C ASP A 75 2.89 -36.28 -0.89
N ILE A 76 4.20 -36.08 -1.07
CA ILE A 76 5.13 -35.69 -0.01
C ILE A 76 5.39 -34.19 -0.12
N TYR A 77 5.08 -33.45 0.95
CA TYR A 77 5.17 -32.00 1.00
C TYR A 77 6.28 -31.50 1.92
N THR A 78 6.68 -30.24 1.70
CA THR A 78 7.45 -29.46 2.67
C THR A 78 6.54 -28.39 3.25
N LEU A 79 6.44 -28.32 4.58
CA LEU A 79 5.71 -27.26 5.27
C LEU A 79 6.67 -26.15 5.67
N ARG A 80 6.28 -24.90 5.45
CA ARG A 80 6.95 -23.72 6.01
C ARG A 80 6.08 -23.13 7.10
N VAL A 81 6.63 -23.01 8.30
CA VAL A 81 5.97 -22.43 9.48
C VAL A 81 6.64 -21.10 9.79
N LYS A 82 5.89 -20.00 9.68
CA LYS A 82 6.38 -18.63 9.84
C LYS A 82 5.54 -17.85 10.84
N ALA A 83 6.21 -17.18 11.76
CA ALA A 83 5.60 -16.27 12.73
C ALA A 83 6.58 -15.14 13.06
N ILE A 84 6.04 -13.98 13.43
CA ILE A 84 6.83 -12.82 13.86
C ILE A 84 7.54 -13.17 15.17
N SER A 85 8.79 -12.73 15.34
CA SER A 85 9.64 -13.00 16.52
C SER A 85 10.05 -14.46 16.76
N TYR A 86 9.75 -15.38 15.83
CA TYR A 86 10.21 -16.78 15.88
C TYR A 86 11.06 -17.13 14.65
N LYS A 87 11.99 -18.07 14.83
CA LYS A 87 12.75 -18.63 13.71
C LYS A 87 11.81 -19.40 12.77
N THR A 88 11.86 -19.11 11.47
CA THR A 88 11.15 -19.87 10.44
C THR A 88 11.59 -21.33 10.45
N ILE A 89 10.63 -22.26 10.39
CA ILE A 89 10.89 -23.71 10.34
C ILE A 89 10.40 -24.27 9.02
N GLU A 90 11.22 -25.06 8.34
CA GLU A 90 10.81 -25.86 7.19
C GLU A 90 10.82 -27.35 7.58
N ILE A 91 9.67 -28.00 7.44
CA ILE A 91 9.46 -29.42 7.77
C ILE A 91 9.36 -30.18 6.45
N VAL A 92 10.43 -30.86 6.09
CA VAL A 92 10.52 -31.66 4.85
C VAL A 92 9.96 -33.06 5.07
N GLY A 93 9.30 -33.63 4.06
CA GLY A 93 8.92 -35.06 4.08
C GLY A 93 7.53 -35.35 4.63
N VAL A 94 6.62 -34.37 4.69
CA VAL A 94 5.27 -34.55 5.22
C VAL A 94 4.42 -35.33 4.22
N THR A 95 4.17 -36.60 4.52
CA THR A 95 3.45 -37.51 3.63
C THR A 95 1.94 -37.39 3.81
N VAL A 96 1.23 -36.93 2.79
CA VAL A 96 -0.23 -36.89 2.74
C VAL A 96 -0.73 -38.08 1.93
N LYS A 97 -1.67 -38.83 2.50
CA LYS A 97 -2.31 -39.99 1.85
C LYS A 97 -3.78 -39.70 1.60
N GLU A 98 -4.33 -40.38 0.60
CA GLU A 98 -5.73 -40.29 0.21
C GLU A 98 -6.69 -40.47 1.40
N ASN A 99 -7.61 -39.52 1.60
CA ASN A 99 -8.61 -39.52 2.67
C ASN A 99 -8.04 -39.70 4.10
N LYS A 100 -6.75 -39.40 4.31
CA LYS A 100 -6.10 -39.46 5.62
C LYS A 100 -5.68 -38.08 6.09
N THR A 101 -5.60 -37.92 7.41
CA THR A 101 -5.03 -36.73 8.03
C THR A 101 -3.62 -37.03 8.50
N ALA A 102 -2.66 -36.18 8.12
CA ALA A 102 -1.31 -36.16 8.66
C ALA A 102 -1.26 -35.15 9.81
N GLU A 103 -0.82 -35.60 10.99
CA GLU A 103 -0.75 -34.75 12.18
C GLU A 103 0.70 -34.27 12.40
N ILE A 104 0.95 -32.96 12.29
CA ILE A 104 2.28 -32.35 12.36
C ILE A 104 2.26 -31.20 13.35
N SER A 105 2.76 -31.42 14.57
CA SER A 105 2.89 -30.36 15.57
C SER A 105 4.35 -29.95 15.73
N GLN A 106 4.59 -28.64 15.92
CA GLN A 106 5.95 -28.10 15.97
C GLN A 106 6.10 -27.07 17.10
N LYS A 107 7.30 -27.07 17.69
CA LYS A 107 7.72 -26.04 18.64
C LYS A 107 8.60 -25.01 17.94
N MET A 108 8.29 -23.72 18.09
CA MET A 108 9.05 -22.61 17.51
C MET A 108 9.97 -21.97 18.54
N GLU A 109 11.20 -21.68 18.13
CA GLU A 109 12.19 -20.99 18.96
C GLU A 109 12.10 -19.48 18.73
N ARG A 110 11.98 -18.71 19.81
CA ARG A 110 12.03 -17.24 19.74
C ARG A 110 13.40 -16.79 19.24
N VAL A 111 13.41 -15.73 18.44
CA VAL A 111 14.66 -15.04 18.11
C VAL A 111 15.09 -14.27 19.36
N LYS A 112 16.09 -14.77 20.10
CA LYS A 112 16.70 -14.02 21.21
C LYS A 112 17.54 -12.90 20.61
N ARG A 113 17.14 -11.64 20.82
CA ARG A 113 18.01 -10.48 20.61
C ARG A 113 18.98 -10.42 21.80
N GLU A 114 20.28 -10.53 21.56
CA GLU A 114 21.27 -10.14 22.58
C GLU A 114 21.19 -8.62 22.72
N PHE A 115 20.77 -8.17 23.90
CA PHE A 115 20.79 -6.77 24.29
C PHE A 115 22.27 -6.35 24.44
N ASP A 116 22.74 -5.47 23.57
CA ASP A 116 24.04 -4.83 23.75
C ASP A 116 23.90 -3.84 24.93
N GLN A 117 24.46 -4.20 26.08
CA GLN A 117 24.34 -3.47 27.36
C GLN A 117 25.00 -2.08 27.36
N THR A 118 25.51 -1.59 26.23
CA THR A 118 26.23 -0.32 26.11
C THR A 118 25.34 0.93 26.13
N ILE A 119 24.01 0.81 26.07
CA ILE A 119 23.09 1.96 25.98
C ILE A 119 22.78 2.61 27.35
N SER A 120 22.97 1.90 28.47
CA SER A 120 22.63 2.44 29.81
C SER A 120 23.59 3.53 30.31
N ASP A 121 24.87 3.48 29.94
CA ASP A 121 25.88 4.40 30.51
C ASP A 121 26.04 5.71 29.73
N GLN A 122 25.56 5.82 28.50
CA GLN A 122 25.67 7.06 27.70
C GLN A 122 24.61 8.13 28.04
N ASN A 123 23.50 7.74 28.70
CA ASN A 123 22.41 8.66 29.05
C ASN A 123 22.71 9.58 30.25
N LYS A 124 23.93 9.56 30.81
CA LYS A 124 24.33 10.45 31.92
C LYS A 124 25.45 11.45 31.62
N VAL A 125 26.07 11.47 30.43
CA VAL A 125 27.31 12.26 30.24
C VAL A 125 27.28 13.37 29.17
N ASN A 126 26.33 13.45 28.25
CA ASN A 126 26.34 14.54 27.25
C ASN A 126 25.49 15.77 27.63
N GLN A 127 25.83 16.38 28.77
CA GLN A 127 25.74 17.84 28.88
C GLN A 127 27.11 18.41 28.49
N LEU A 128 27.24 19.02 27.29
CA LEU A 128 28.01 20.25 27.00
C LEU A 128 28.43 20.40 25.52
N ARG A 129 28.20 21.63 25.02
CA ARG A 129 28.84 22.33 23.89
C ARG A 129 28.66 21.79 22.47
N ILE A 130 27.67 22.37 21.77
CA ILE A 130 27.66 22.45 20.31
C ILE A 130 28.65 23.53 19.88
N ASN A 131 29.79 23.10 19.33
CA ASN A 131 30.62 23.95 18.47
C ASN A 131 30.09 23.81 17.04
N LYS A 132 29.63 24.93 16.50
CA LYS A 132 29.09 25.08 15.15
C LYS A 132 30.22 24.88 14.12
N LYS A 133 30.28 23.70 13.48
CA LYS A 133 30.91 23.48 12.15
C LYS A 133 30.69 22.04 11.69
N ASN A 134 29.69 21.85 10.83
CA ASN A 134 29.72 21.14 9.54
C ASN A 134 28.29 20.75 9.15
N ASN A 135 27.97 20.98 7.86
CA ASN A 135 26.63 20.99 7.28
C ASN A 135 26.13 19.58 6.93
N GLU A 136 25.51 18.88 7.87
CA GLU A 136 24.53 17.81 7.62
C GLU A 136 23.44 17.95 8.68
N ASN A 137 22.26 18.45 8.29
CA ASN A 137 21.17 18.77 9.21
C ASN A 137 20.29 17.53 9.46
N THR A 138 20.74 16.60 10.30
CA THR A 138 19.83 15.69 10.99
C THR A 138 19.15 16.50 12.10
N ILE A 139 17.92 16.98 11.87
CA ILE A 139 17.13 17.64 12.91
C ILE A 139 16.43 16.54 13.71
N LEU A 140 17.04 16.12 14.81
CA LEU A 140 16.35 15.31 15.83
C LEU A 140 15.45 16.26 16.62
N HIS A 141 14.13 16.17 16.42
CA HIS A 141 13.15 16.88 17.22
C HIS A 141 12.57 15.94 18.27
N GLU A 142 13.04 16.06 19.51
CA GLU A 142 12.56 15.27 20.66
C GLU A 142 11.52 16.10 21.42
N GLU A 143 10.24 15.72 21.34
CA GLU A 143 9.16 16.38 22.08
C GLU A 143 8.59 15.43 23.13
N LYS A 144 8.77 15.76 24.42
CA LYS A 144 8.17 15.02 25.54
C LYS A 144 6.77 15.56 25.82
N ILE A 145 5.75 14.82 25.43
CA ILE A 145 4.35 15.23 25.59
C ILE A 145 3.70 14.41 26.72
N SER A 146 3.27 15.08 27.78
CA SER A 146 2.50 14.48 28.88
C SER A 146 1.01 14.42 28.52
N LEU A 147 0.40 13.22 28.53
CA LEU A 147 -1.04 13.06 28.31
C LEU A 147 -1.84 13.67 29.48
N PRO A 148 -2.80 14.58 29.24
CA PRO A 148 -3.64 15.11 30.31
C PRO A 148 -4.65 14.04 30.78
N VAL A 149 -4.64 13.77 32.08
CA VAL A 149 -5.67 12.96 32.76
C VAL A 149 -6.81 13.91 33.16
N SER A 150 -7.81 14.09 32.30
CA SER A 150 -9.05 14.78 32.72
C SER A 150 -10.26 14.31 31.92
N ALA A 151 -11.34 14.03 32.63
CA ALA A 151 -12.55 13.40 32.15
C ALA A 151 -13.70 14.41 31.97
N ALA A 152 -14.40 14.30 30.82
CA ALA A 152 -15.81 14.66 30.55
C ALA A 152 -16.22 16.16 30.55
N PRO A 153 -17.38 16.58 29.96
CA PRO A 153 -18.50 15.77 29.44
C PRO A 153 -19.00 16.07 28.00
N TYR A 154 -19.77 15.09 27.53
CA TYR A 154 -20.55 14.95 26.30
C TYR A 154 -21.49 16.11 25.95
N MET A 155 -21.62 16.40 24.65
CA MET A 155 -22.90 16.83 24.05
C MET A 155 -23.52 15.67 23.27
N LEU A 156 -24.76 15.34 23.61
CA LEU A 156 -25.61 14.35 22.96
C LEU A 156 -26.00 14.80 21.54
N MET A 157 -25.76 13.96 20.53
CA MET A 157 -26.65 13.87 19.37
C MET A 157 -27.46 12.57 19.43
N LYS A 158 -28.74 12.74 19.13
CA LYS A 158 -29.85 11.80 19.35
C LYS A 158 -29.73 10.53 18.50
N SER A 159 -30.17 9.46 19.14
CA SER A 159 -30.44 8.11 18.65
C SER A 159 -31.33 8.04 17.40
N CYS A 160 -30.98 7.15 16.47
CA CYS A 160 -31.93 6.44 15.61
C CYS A 160 -31.84 4.93 15.90
N SER A 161 -33.01 4.33 16.10
CA SER A 161 -33.26 2.94 16.54
C SER A 161 -33.06 1.90 15.42
N PRO A 162 -32.89 0.60 15.76
CA PRO A 162 -32.58 -0.46 14.80
C PRO A 162 -33.83 -1.01 14.10
N GLY A 163 -33.77 -1.12 12.77
CA GLY A 163 -34.80 -1.74 11.93
C GLY A 163 -34.39 -3.13 11.45
N ILE A 164 -34.97 -4.14 12.09
CA ILE A 164 -35.51 -5.41 11.55
C ILE A 164 -34.72 -6.11 10.43
N SER A 165 -34.17 -7.27 10.80
CA SER A 165 -33.69 -8.35 9.93
C SER A 165 -34.84 -9.12 9.25
N THR A 166 -34.74 -9.33 7.94
CA THR A 166 -35.39 -10.46 7.24
C THR A 166 -34.43 -11.09 6.23
N PRO A 167 -34.46 -12.42 6.03
CA PRO A 167 -33.51 -13.14 5.18
C PRO A 167 -33.96 -13.13 3.72
N MET A 168 -33.07 -12.75 2.79
CA MET A 168 -33.32 -12.87 1.35
C MET A 168 -32.74 -14.19 0.83
N HIS A 169 -33.65 -15.01 0.29
CA HIS A 169 -33.43 -16.26 -0.43
C HIS A 169 -32.60 -16.05 -1.71
N GLY A 170 -31.92 -17.11 -2.13
CA GLY A 170 -31.01 -17.14 -3.27
C GLY A 170 -31.65 -16.80 -4.61
N TYR A 171 -30.83 -16.24 -5.49
CA TYR A 171 -31.08 -16.14 -6.92
C TYR A 171 -29.87 -16.68 -7.69
N GLU A 172 -30.19 -17.58 -8.62
CA GLU A 172 -29.29 -18.32 -9.48
C GLU A 172 -28.49 -17.41 -10.42
N GLN A 173 -27.21 -17.74 -10.60
CA GLN A 173 -26.34 -17.15 -11.61
C GLN A 173 -26.76 -17.62 -13.01
N HIS A 174 -27.30 -16.71 -13.82
CA HIS A 174 -27.25 -16.86 -15.27
C HIS A 174 -25.99 -16.18 -15.80
N ALA A 175 -24.95 -16.99 -16.00
CA ALA A 175 -23.79 -16.62 -16.80
C ALA A 175 -24.19 -16.55 -18.28
N THR A 176 -24.24 -15.35 -18.85
CA THR A 176 -24.17 -15.16 -20.31
C THR A 176 -22.78 -14.68 -20.65
N GLY A 177 -22.03 -15.54 -21.35
CA GLY A 177 -20.65 -15.33 -21.73
C GLY A 177 -20.50 -14.15 -22.70
N PHE A 178 -19.60 -13.24 -22.34
CA PHE A 178 -19.00 -12.29 -23.26
C PHE A 178 -17.49 -12.48 -23.16
N ILE A 179 -16.90 -13.17 -24.15
CA ILE A 179 -15.45 -13.33 -24.31
C ILE A 179 -15.00 -12.23 -25.28
N PRO A 180 -14.31 -11.17 -24.84
CA PRO A 180 -13.66 -10.27 -25.79
C PRO A 180 -12.44 -10.97 -26.42
N PRO A 181 -12.15 -10.71 -27.72
CA PRO A 181 -11.09 -11.39 -28.43
C PRO A 181 -9.70 -10.97 -27.90
N SER A 182 -8.89 -11.98 -27.60
CA SER A 182 -7.45 -11.89 -27.31
C SER A 182 -6.71 -11.18 -28.44
N HIS A 183 -5.98 -10.12 -28.10
CA HIS A 183 -5.03 -9.46 -29.00
C HIS A 183 -3.67 -9.37 -28.32
N GLY A 184 -2.80 -10.34 -28.62
CA GLY A 184 -1.36 -10.10 -28.79
C GLY A 184 -0.43 -10.45 -27.63
N GLY A 185 0.13 -11.67 -27.66
CA GLY A 185 1.34 -12.07 -26.92
C GLY A 185 1.40 -13.57 -26.64
N ASN A 186 2.13 -14.37 -27.44
CA ASN A 186 2.21 -15.84 -27.29
C ASN A 186 3.25 -16.33 -26.27
N THR A 187 3.61 -15.52 -25.28
CA THR A 187 4.52 -15.93 -24.21
C THR A 187 3.97 -15.51 -22.86
N ILE A 188 3.57 -16.50 -22.07
CA ILE A 188 3.24 -16.33 -20.65
C ILE A 188 4.57 -16.19 -19.90
N VAL A 189 4.87 -15.00 -19.40
CA VAL A 189 5.96 -14.79 -18.43
C VAL A 189 5.32 -14.89 -17.04
N ASN A 190 5.86 -15.75 -16.16
CA ASN A 190 5.40 -16.02 -14.78
C ASN A 190 4.06 -16.77 -14.59
N GLY A 191 3.47 -17.36 -15.63
CA GLY A 191 2.45 -18.40 -15.48
C GLY A 191 1.01 -17.95 -15.16
N GLU A 192 0.68 -16.66 -15.07
CA GLU A 192 -0.68 -16.18 -14.80
C GLU A 192 -1.18 -15.11 -15.80
N ALA A 193 -2.50 -14.97 -15.93
CA ALA A 193 -3.15 -14.07 -16.87
C ALA A 193 -3.10 -12.60 -16.42
N PHE A 194 -2.85 -11.69 -17.36
CA PHE A 194 -2.72 -10.22 -17.21
C PHE A 194 -3.98 -9.47 -16.71
N ASP A 195 -5.03 -10.17 -16.25
CA ASP A 195 -6.39 -9.64 -16.06
C ASP A 195 -6.88 -9.56 -14.58
N ALA A 196 -6.00 -9.66 -13.58
CA ALA A 196 -6.39 -9.57 -12.17
C ALA A 196 -5.86 -8.29 -11.48
N MET A 197 -6.74 -7.54 -10.81
CA MET A 197 -6.32 -6.59 -9.78
C MET A 197 -5.73 -7.38 -8.61
N PHE A 198 -4.48 -7.09 -8.23
CA PHE A 198 -3.80 -7.76 -7.13
C PHE A 198 -3.77 -6.89 -5.89
N PHE A 199 -4.43 -7.36 -4.84
CA PHE A 199 -4.35 -6.80 -3.49
C PHE A 199 -3.64 -7.79 -2.58
N LYS A 200 -2.82 -7.30 -1.65
CA LYS A 200 -2.13 -8.14 -0.68
C LYS A 200 -2.70 -7.89 0.71
N ASN A 201 -3.10 -8.98 1.38
CA ASN A 201 -3.50 -8.92 2.78
C ASN A 201 -2.26 -8.89 3.68
N TYR A 202 -2.16 -7.89 4.55
CA TYR A 202 -1.08 -7.77 5.52
C TYR A 202 -1.48 -8.14 6.96
N GLY A 203 -2.75 -8.47 7.17
CA GLY A 203 -3.29 -8.80 8.50
C GLY A 203 -3.55 -7.56 9.35
N VAL A 204 -3.45 -7.73 10.67
CA VAL A 204 -3.60 -6.65 11.66
C VAL A 204 -2.47 -6.80 12.66
N ASN A 205 -1.82 -5.68 13.02
CA ASN A 205 -0.75 -5.71 14.02
C ASN A 205 -1.23 -6.27 15.37
N PRO A 206 -0.48 -7.21 15.97
CA PRO A 206 -0.79 -7.71 17.31
C PRO A 206 -0.48 -6.66 18.38
N PHE A 207 -0.96 -6.90 19.61
CA PHE A 207 -0.47 -6.14 20.76
C PHE A 207 0.96 -6.56 21.08
N VAL A 208 1.81 -5.56 21.28
CA VAL A 208 3.19 -5.69 21.74
C VAL A 208 3.25 -5.18 23.17
N ASP A 209 3.74 -6.01 24.10
CA ASP A 209 3.96 -5.59 25.48
C ASP A 209 5.23 -4.72 25.55
N THR A 210 5.16 -3.58 26.23
CA THR A 210 6.24 -2.59 26.28
C THR A 210 7.48 -3.05 27.03
N GLU A 211 7.34 -4.08 27.87
CA GLU A 211 8.48 -4.75 28.51
C GLU A 211 9.32 -5.55 27.49
N ASP A 212 8.70 -6.02 26.40
CA ASP A 212 9.37 -6.77 25.33
C ASP A 212 9.92 -5.81 24.25
N ASP A 213 9.10 -4.85 23.82
CA ASP A 213 9.49 -3.81 22.86
C ASP A 213 8.67 -2.55 23.15
N ASN A 214 9.34 -1.44 23.46
CA ASN A 214 8.70 -0.17 23.77
C ASN A 214 8.78 0.84 22.63
N LEU A 215 9.34 0.46 21.49
CA LEU A 215 9.52 1.30 20.32
C LEU A 215 8.55 0.90 19.21
N SER A 216 7.93 1.90 18.59
CA SER A 216 7.12 1.69 17.38
C SER A 216 7.61 2.60 16.28
N THR A 217 8.12 1.99 15.22
CA THR A 217 8.58 2.70 14.04
C THR A 217 7.56 2.58 12.90
N PHE A 218 7.27 3.69 12.22
CA PHE A 218 6.43 3.66 11.03
C PHE A 218 6.87 4.68 9.98
N ALA A 219 6.53 4.40 8.72
CA ALA A 219 6.82 5.29 7.60
C ALA A 219 5.88 6.50 7.59
N ILE A 220 6.43 7.68 7.30
CA ILE A 220 5.64 8.93 7.18
C ILE A 220 4.93 9.07 5.83
N ASP A 221 5.43 8.37 4.81
CA ASP A 221 4.84 8.32 3.48
C ASP A 221 3.62 7.38 3.53
N VAL A 222 2.43 7.95 3.34
CA VAL A 222 1.17 7.22 3.38
C VAL A 222 0.33 7.68 2.20
N ASP A 223 -0.12 6.71 1.41
CA ASP A 223 -1.00 6.93 0.26
C ASP A 223 -2.47 7.02 0.69
N ASP A 224 -3.36 7.39 -0.24
CA ASP A 224 -4.82 7.45 0.00
C ASP A 224 -5.64 6.60 -1.00
N ALA A 225 -4.93 5.81 -1.81
CA ALA A 225 -5.50 5.07 -2.93
C ALA A 225 -6.58 4.06 -2.47
N SER A 226 -6.40 3.41 -1.32
CA SER A 226 -7.33 2.44 -0.75
C SER A 226 -8.70 3.05 -0.44
N TYR A 227 -8.73 4.28 0.10
CA TYR A 227 -9.99 4.98 0.37
C TYR A 227 -10.72 5.32 -0.94
N ILE A 228 -9.99 5.89 -1.90
CA ILE A 228 -10.55 6.29 -3.21
C ILE A 228 -11.08 5.06 -3.95
N MET A 229 -10.31 3.97 -3.94
CA MET A 229 -10.70 2.68 -4.52
C MET A 229 -12.00 2.18 -3.88
N THR A 230 -12.05 2.14 -2.54
CA THR A 230 -13.22 1.68 -1.79
C THR A 230 -14.46 2.51 -2.08
N ARG A 231 -14.35 3.85 -2.09
CA ARG A 231 -15.45 4.74 -2.47
C ARG A 231 -16.00 4.38 -3.86
N SER A 232 -15.09 4.13 -4.79
CA SER A 232 -15.44 3.84 -6.17
C SER A 232 -16.07 2.44 -6.34
N TYR A 233 -15.73 1.46 -5.49
CA TYR A 233 -16.49 0.20 -5.37
C TYR A 233 -17.93 0.44 -4.90
N PHE A 234 -18.11 1.27 -3.87
CA PHE A 234 -19.44 1.60 -3.34
C PHE A 234 -20.33 2.33 -4.34
N ASP A 235 -19.78 3.27 -5.10
CA ASP A 235 -20.52 3.98 -6.15
C ASP A 235 -21.09 3.05 -7.22
N ARG A 236 -20.51 1.86 -7.38
CA ARG A 236 -20.94 0.82 -8.32
C ARG A 236 -21.83 -0.25 -7.69
N GLY A 237 -22.11 -0.15 -6.39
CA GLY A 237 -22.92 -1.10 -5.65
C GLY A 237 -22.19 -2.40 -5.29
N TYR A 238 -20.86 -2.40 -5.27
CA TYR A 238 -20.04 -3.54 -4.86
C TYR A 238 -19.31 -3.26 -3.55
N LEU A 239 -19.05 -4.31 -2.78
CA LEU A 239 -18.11 -4.25 -1.67
C LEU A 239 -16.69 -4.44 -2.22
N PRO A 240 -15.68 -3.67 -1.76
CA PRO A 240 -14.30 -3.97 -2.08
C PRO A 240 -13.88 -5.31 -1.44
N PRO A 241 -12.90 -6.01 -2.02
CA PRO A 241 -12.27 -7.14 -1.33
C PRO A 241 -11.59 -6.63 -0.05
N ASN A 242 -11.50 -7.48 0.98
CA ASN A 242 -10.94 -7.09 2.28
C ASN A 242 -9.49 -6.59 2.14
N GLU A 243 -8.74 -7.18 1.21
CA GLU A 243 -7.34 -6.87 0.94
C GLU A 243 -7.14 -5.49 0.31
N ALA A 244 -8.20 -4.89 -0.25
CA ALA A 244 -8.14 -3.54 -0.81
C ALA A 244 -8.32 -2.45 0.25
N VAL A 245 -8.71 -2.80 1.49
CA VAL A 245 -8.93 -1.85 2.58
C VAL A 245 -7.68 -1.78 3.46
N ARG A 246 -6.98 -0.65 3.41
CA ARG A 246 -5.77 -0.36 4.18
C ARG A 246 -6.09 0.73 5.21
N ILE A 247 -5.92 0.42 6.50
CA ILE A 247 -6.45 1.23 7.60
C ILE A 247 -5.76 2.60 7.63
N GLU A 248 -4.44 2.63 7.46
CA GLU A 248 -3.63 3.83 7.45
C GLU A 248 -4.06 4.80 6.35
N GLU A 249 -4.35 4.32 5.15
CA GLU A 249 -4.76 5.16 4.02
C GLU A 249 -6.17 5.74 4.21
N PHE A 250 -7.04 5.01 4.91
CA PHE A 250 -8.36 5.52 5.31
C PHE A 250 -8.26 6.66 6.32
N ILE A 251 -7.38 6.51 7.30
CA ILE A 251 -7.15 7.54 8.33
C ILE A 251 -6.55 8.77 7.66
N ASN A 252 -5.54 8.59 6.80
CA ASN A 252 -4.79 9.68 6.18
C ASN A 252 -5.50 10.35 5.00
N HIS A 253 -6.63 9.81 4.53
CA HIS A 253 -7.45 10.50 3.53
C HIS A 253 -8.13 11.77 4.07
N PHE A 254 -8.37 11.84 5.39
CA PHE A 254 -9.12 12.95 6.00
C PHE A 254 -8.19 14.05 6.51
N ASP A 255 -8.61 15.30 6.32
CA ASP A 255 -7.97 16.49 6.88
C ASP A 255 -8.36 16.66 8.36
N TYR A 256 -7.35 16.62 9.23
CA TYR A 256 -7.51 16.81 10.68
C TYR A 256 -7.32 18.26 11.15
N ASN A 257 -7.09 19.19 10.23
CA ASN A 257 -6.85 20.61 10.45
C ASN A 257 -5.68 20.86 11.42
N TYR A 258 -4.58 20.11 11.24
CA TYR A 258 -3.35 20.37 11.97
C TYR A 258 -2.77 21.72 11.54
N ASN A 259 -2.39 22.55 12.49
CA ASN A 259 -1.75 23.81 12.15
C ASN A 259 -0.32 23.55 11.66
N PRO A 260 0.13 24.20 10.59
CA PRO A 260 1.51 24.05 10.14
C PRO A 260 2.49 24.71 11.13
N PRO A 261 3.70 24.14 11.31
CA PRO A 261 4.76 24.79 12.08
C PRO A 261 5.20 26.10 11.41
N ARG A 262 5.55 27.11 12.23
CA ARG A 262 6.04 28.41 11.73
C ARG A 262 7.55 28.47 11.52
N GLU A 263 8.32 27.74 12.32
CA GLU A 263 9.79 27.81 12.33
C GLU A 263 10.47 26.44 12.14
N ALA A 264 9.81 25.35 12.55
CA ALA A 264 10.32 23.99 12.41
C ALA A 264 9.84 23.35 11.10
N ALA A 265 10.55 22.31 10.64
CA ALA A 265 10.13 21.54 9.47
C ALA A 265 8.85 20.73 9.73
N PHE A 266 8.63 20.31 10.99
CA PHE A 266 7.52 19.46 11.41
C PHE A 266 6.96 19.90 12.77
N GLN A 267 5.68 19.63 12.99
CA GLN A 267 5.00 19.72 14.28
C GLN A 267 4.25 18.42 14.58
N VAL A 268 4.32 17.96 15.83
CA VAL A 268 3.64 16.76 16.31
C VAL A 268 2.40 17.13 17.11
N TYR A 269 1.34 16.36 16.92
CA TYR A 269 0.05 16.47 17.60
C TYR A 269 -0.29 15.14 18.25
N CYS A 270 -0.71 15.17 19.52
CA CYS A 270 -1.08 13.97 20.25
C CYS A 270 -2.45 14.14 20.90
N GLU A 271 -3.36 13.20 20.65
CA GLU A 271 -4.69 13.18 21.24
C GLU A 271 -5.03 11.78 21.76
N GLY A 272 -5.73 11.69 22.90
CA GLY A 272 -6.11 10.43 23.52
C GLY A 272 -7.61 10.33 23.79
N ALA A 273 -8.20 9.17 23.55
CA ALA A 273 -9.60 8.87 23.87
C ALA A 273 -9.78 7.45 24.40
N SER A 274 -10.94 7.14 24.98
CA SER A 274 -11.28 5.73 25.26
C SER A 274 -11.54 4.99 23.94
N SER A 275 -10.97 3.80 23.75
CA SER A 275 -11.26 3.01 22.56
C SER A 275 -12.68 2.47 22.62
N LYS A 276 -13.45 2.71 21.55
CA LYS A 276 -14.79 2.14 21.35
C LYS A 276 -14.77 0.84 20.52
N PHE A 277 -13.63 0.54 19.91
CA PHE A 277 -13.47 -0.55 18.93
C PHE A 277 -12.62 -1.70 19.47
N GLY A 278 -11.87 -1.46 20.55
CA GLY A 278 -10.94 -2.42 21.14
C GLY A 278 -11.45 -3.15 22.38
N CYS A 279 -10.49 -3.81 23.02
CA CYS A 279 -10.62 -4.51 24.30
C CYS A 279 -11.12 -3.59 25.45
N LYS A 280 -11.76 -4.18 26.48
CA LYS A 280 -12.09 -3.45 27.72
C LYS A 280 -10.84 -2.77 28.28
N ASN A 281 -10.97 -1.49 28.66
CA ASN A 281 -9.89 -0.64 29.21
C ASN A 281 -8.78 -0.24 28.24
N CYS A 282 -9.01 -0.37 26.93
CA CYS A 282 -8.07 0.10 25.91
C CYS A 282 -8.34 1.58 25.58
N ARG A 283 -7.28 2.37 25.40
CA ARG A 283 -7.33 3.77 24.95
C ARG A 283 -6.87 3.85 23.51
N LEU A 284 -7.42 4.79 22.76
CA LEU A 284 -6.94 5.16 21.45
C LEU A 284 -6.03 6.39 21.60
N LEU A 285 -4.84 6.33 21.04
CA LEU A 285 -3.88 7.43 20.95
C LEU A 285 -3.71 7.78 19.47
N LYS A 286 -3.94 9.03 19.11
CA LYS A 286 -3.71 9.59 17.79
C LYS A 286 -2.45 10.42 17.81
N ILE A 287 -1.53 10.13 16.89
CA ILE A 287 -0.32 10.91 16.65
C ILE A 287 -0.44 11.50 15.26
N GLY A 288 -0.59 12.82 15.17
CA GLY A 288 -0.58 13.58 13.93
C GLY A 288 0.75 14.28 13.74
N ILE A 289 1.24 14.37 12.51
CA ILE A 289 2.46 15.09 12.17
C ILE A 289 2.13 15.99 11.00
N LYS A 290 2.46 17.27 11.12
CA LYS A 290 2.25 18.29 10.08
C LYS A 290 3.58 18.87 9.64
N GLY A 291 3.87 18.79 8.34
CA GLY A 291 5.00 19.46 7.72
C GLY A 291 4.74 20.96 7.54
N GLN A 292 5.81 21.75 7.49
CA GLN A 292 5.70 23.19 7.15
C GLN A 292 4.99 23.39 5.82
N GLU A 293 4.10 24.39 5.75
CA GLU A 293 3.44 24.78 4.52
C GLU A 293 4.28 25.81 3.77
N ILE A 294 4.31 25.68 2.45
CA ILE A 294 4.94 26.64 1.56
C ILE A 294 3.84 27.21 0.68
N GLN A 295 3.72 28.53 0.66
CA GLN A 295 2.73 29.17 -0.18
C GLN A 295 3.09 28.99 -1.66
N PRO A 296 2.10 28.89 -2.57
CA PRO A 296 2.36 28.69 -3.99
C PRO A 296 3.30 29.72 -4.61
N GLU A 297 3.34 30.96 -4.09
CA GLU A 297 4.22 32.02 -4.59
C GLU A 297 5.68 31.85 -4.13
N ASP A 298 5.90 31.17 -3.00
CA ASP A 298 7.20 30.95 -2.39
C ASP A 298 7.85 29.63 -2.84
N ARG A 299 7.12 28.80 -3.60
CA ARG A 299 7.65 27.55 -4.14
C ARG A 299 8.68 27.81 -5.24
N LYS A 300 9.64 26.90 -5.39
CA LYS A 300 10.62 26.95 -6.48
C LYS A 300 9.91 26.81 -7.84
N PRO A 301 10.43 27.46 -8.92
CA PRO A 301 9.97 27.19 -10.28
C PRO A 301 10.15 25.73 -10.66
N ALA A 302 9.20 25.18 -11.40
CA ALA A 302 9.15 23.77 -11.77
C ALA A 302 9.45 23.55 -13.25
N ASN A 303 10.19 22.50 -13.54
CA ASN A 303 10.36 21.86 -14.83
C ASN A 303 9.59 20.53 -14.77
N LEU A 304 8.37 20.53 -15.30
CA LEU A 304 7.49 19.37 -15.28
C LEU A 304 7.54 18.66 -16.62
N ILE A 305 7.76 17.34 -16.59
CA ILE A 305 7.66 16.51 -17.79
C ILE A 305 6.55 15.50 -17.58
N PHE A 306 5.48 15.65 -18.36
CA PHE A 306 4.40 14.67 -18.39
C PHE A 306 4.80 13.51 -19.27
N VAL A 307 4.75 12.30 -18.71
CA VAL A 307 4.93 11.05 -19.45
C VAL A 307 3.56 10.37 -19.45
N VAL A 308 2.85 10.47 -20.57
CA VAL A 308 1.43 10.13 -20.65
C VAL A 308 1.21 8.84 -21.45
N ASP A 309 0.55 7.88 -20.81
CA ASP A 309 0.04 6.69 -21.46
C ASP A 309 -1.06 7.06 -22.46
N VAL A 310 -0.84 6.70 -23.71
CA VAL A 310 -1.84 6.83 -24.77
C VAL A 310 -2.19 5.48 -25.35
N SER A 311 -1.98 4.36 -24.66
CA SER A 311 -2.35 3.03 -25.14
C SER A 311 -3.86 2.89 -25.44
N GLY A 312 -4.24 1.83 -26.15
CA GLY A 312 -5.66 1.59 -26.49
C GLY A 312 -6.59 1.50 -25.27
N SER A 313 -6.10 1.03 -24.13
CA SER A 313 -6.86 0.95 -22.87
C SER A 313 -7.19 2.34 -22.30
N MET A 314 -6.38 3.36 -22.62
CA MET A 314 -6.59 4.76 -22.22
C MET A 314 -7.71 5.46 -23.00
N SER A 315 -8.30 4.82 -24.01
CA SER A 315 -9.29 5.44 -24.93
C SER A 315 -10.58 5.97 -24.30
N ARG A 316 -10.84 5.65 -23.04
CA ARG A 316 -12.07 6.02 -22.33
C ARG A 316 -12.03 7.45 -21.79
N GLU A 317 -13.21 8.03 -21.63
CA GLU A 317 -13.38 9.39 -21.08
C GLU A 317 -12.95 9.48 -19.60
N ASP A 318 -13.11 8.40 -18.84
CA ASP A 318 -12.64 8.27 -17.46
C ASP A 318 -11.15 7.89 -17.36
N ARG A 319 -10.41 7.89 -18.47
CA ARG A 319 -8.95 7.69 -18.54
C ARG A 319 -8.27 8.85 -19.27
N LEU A 320 -7.95 8.75 -20.56
CA LEU A 320 -7.26 9.85 -21.27
C LEU A 320 -8.09 11.15 -21.32
N GLY A 321 -9.42 11.05 -21.30
CA GLY A 321 -10.28 12.23 -21.12
C GLY A 321 -10.05 12.90 -19.75
N LEU A 322 -9.97 12.10 -18.69
CA LEU A 322 -9.67 12.56 -17.34
C LEU A 322 -8.25 13.08 -17.20
N VAL A 323 -7.24 12.44 -17.83
CA VAL A 323 -5.86 12.95 -17.91
C VAL A 323 -5.86 14.35 -18.49
N ARG A 324 -6.48 14.56 -19.65
CA ARG A 324 -6.53 15.89 -20.31
C ARG A 324 -7.16 16.95 -19.41
N LYS A 325 -8.27 16.64 -18.74
CA LYS A 325 -8.92 17.56 -17.79
C LYS A 325 -8.03 17.85 -16.57
N SER A 326 -7.36 16.83 -16.05
CA SER A 326 -6.50 16.93 -14.87
C SER A 326 -5.23 17.75 -15.14
N LEU A 327 -4.59 17.53 -16.30
CA LEU A 327 -3.43 18.32 -16.71
C LEU A 327 -3.79 19.80 -16.94
N ARG A 328 -5.00 20.09 -17.43
CA ARG A 328 -5.50 21.48 -17.53
C ARG A 328 -5.65 22.13 -16.16
N LEU A 329 -6.26 21.42 -15.20
CA LEU A 329 -6.34 21.90 -13.81
C LEU A 329 -4.94 22.20 -13.25
N LEU A 330 -3.98 21.30 -13.45
CA LEU A 330 -2.60 21.50 -13.01
C LEU A 330 -1.99 22.77 -13.64
N ILE A 331 -2.12 22.92 -14.96
CA ILE A 331 -1.55 24.06 -15.71
C ILE A 331 -2.13 25.40 -15.25
N ASP A 332 -3.39 25.43 -14.81
CA ASP A 332 -4.03 26.64 -14.26
C ASP A 332 -3.38 27.12 -12.96
N GLU A 333 -2.74 26.21 -12.21
CA GLU A 333 -2.06 26.49 -10.93
C GLU A 333 -0.54 26.72 -11.08
N LEU A 334 -0.03 26.63 -12.31
CA LEU A 334 1.38 26.92 -12.59
C LEU A 334 1.63 28.43 -12.75
N THR A 335 2.84 28.84 -12.37
CA THR A 335 3.36 30.19 -12.53
C THR A 335 4.02 30.38 -13.90
N PRO A 336 4.18 31.62 -14.39
CA PRO A 336 4.87 31.89 -15.66
C PRO A 336 6.32 31.37 -15.73
N ASN A 337 6.97 31.23 -14.57
CA ASN A 337 8.33 30.71 -14.46
C ASN A 337 8.41 29.20 -14.65
N ASP A 338 7.30 28.47 -14.53
CA ASP A 338 7.26 27.03 -14.73
C ASP A 338 7.42 26.66 -16.22
N ARG A 339 7.82 25.41 -16.46
CA ARG A 339 7.95 24.84 -17.80
C ARG A 339 7.31 23.47 -17.86
N VAL A 340 6.70 23.16 -18.99
CA VAL A 340 6.02 21.88 -19.25
C VAL A 340 6.56 21.24 -20.52
N GLY A 341 7.05 19.99 -20.39
CA GLY A 341 7.28 19.08 -21.50
C GLY A 341 6.26 17.95 -21.51
N ILE A 342 5.98 17.38 -22.68
CA ILE A 342 5.05 16.26 -22.84
C ILE A 342 5.69 15.19 -23.71
N VAL A 343 5.81 14.00 -23.12
CA VAL A 343 6.15 12.74 -23.77
C VAL A 343 4.92 11.84 -23.70
N VAL A 344 4.64 11.12 -24.78
CA VAL A 344 3.60 10.09 -24.77
C VAL A 344 4.20 8.74 -25.10
N TYR A 345 3.56 7.69 -24.60
CA TYR A 345 3.93 6.33 -24.95
C TYR A 345 2.70 5.48 -25.24
N GLY A 346 2.82 4.66 -26.29
CA GLY A 346 1.89 3.61 -26.65
C GLY A 346 2.72 2.40 -27.05
N SER A 347 2.64 1.97 -28.32
CA SER A 347 3.59 0.98 -28.86
C SER A 347 5.04 1.49 -28.91
N SER A 348 5.23 2.81 -29.00
CA SER A 348 6.52 3.49 -28.96
C SER A 348 6.41 4.80 -28.18
N GLY A 349 7.54 5.33 -27.73
CA GLY A 349 7.61 6.64 -27.08
C GLY A 349 7.81 7.77 -28.10
N ARG A 350 7.24 8.95 -27.86
CA ARG A 350 7.52 10.16 -28.65
C ARG A 350 7.38 11.43 -27.84
N VAL A 351 8.17 12.43 -28.18
CA VAL A 351 8.03 13.81 -27.67
C VAL A 351 6.88 14.48 -28.40
N VAL A 352 5.91 15.00 -27.64
CA VAL A 352 4.80 15.83 -28.15
C VAL A 352 5.13 17.31 -28.01
N LEU A 353 5.76 17.68 -26.91
CA LEU A 353 6.11 19.05 -26.57
C LEU A 353 7.45 19.09 -25.84
N GLU A 354 8.41 19.82 -26.39
CA GLU A 354 9.65 20.16 -25.68
C GLU A 354 9.34 21.16 -24.54
N PRO A 355 10.12 21.20 -23.45
CA PRO A 355 9.84 22.04 -22.29
C PRO A 355 9.55 23.50 -22.66
N THR A 356 8.30 23.90 -22.53
CA THR A 356 7.75 25.19 -22.96
C THR A 356 7.31 25.99 -21.74
N SER A 357 7.57 27.30 -21.72
CA SER A 357 7.17 28.19 -20.61
C SER A 357 5.64 28.35 -20.56
N LEU A 358 5.12 28.55 -19.36
CA LEU A 358 3.71 28.89 -19.14
C LEU A 358 3.29 30.23 -19.73
N GLU A 359 4.22 31.10 -20.14
CA GLU A 359 3.89 32.27 -20.98
C GLU A 359 3.28 31.86 -22.32
N GLU A 360 3.62 30.67 -22.82
CA GLU A 360 3.09 30.07 -24.04
C GLU A 360 1.99 29.04 -23.73
N LYS A 361 1.19 29.27 -22.67
CA LYS A 361 0.14 28.35 -22.18
C LYS A 361 -0.72 27.73 -23.27
N PHE A 362 -1.12 28.52 -24.28
CA PHE A 362 -1.91 28.02 -25.42
C PHE A 362 -1.24 26.85 -26.17
N LYS A 363 0.09 26.87 -26.34
CA LYS A 363 0.82 25.76 -26.99
C LYS A 363 0.76 24.49 -26.14
N ILE A 364 0.83 24.63 -24.82
CA ILE A 364 0.78 23.51 -23.88
C ILE A 364 -0.62 22.90 -23.89
N GLU A 365 -1.66 23.72 -23.78
CA GLU A 365 -3.06 23.28 -23.84
C GLU A 365 -3.36 22.59 -25.17
N HIS A 366 -2.91 23.17 -26.29
CA HIS A 366 -3.09 22.56 -27.60
C HIS A 366 -2.41 21.18 -27.68
N ALA A 367 -1.19 21.03 -27.18
CA ALA A 367 -0.49 19.74 -27.14
C ALA A 367 -1.25 18.68 -26.33
N ILE A 368 -1.89 19.08 -25.22
CA ILE A 368 -2.74 18.20 -24.39
C ILE A 368 -4.01 17.79 -25.15
N GLU A 369 -4.64 18.71 -25.86
CA GLU A 369 -5.87 18.41 -26.61
C GLU A 369 -5.62 17.43 -27.77
N GLN A 370 -4.42 17.44 -28.36
CA GLN A 370 -4.00 16.52 -29.43
C GLN A 370 -3.61 15.11 -28.95
N LEU A 371 -3.70 14.83 -27.65
CA LEU A 371 -3.45 13.48 -27.13
C LEU A 371 -4.55 12.51 -27.59
N VAL A 372 -4.13 11.46 -28.30
CA VAL A 372 -5.03 10.44 -28.87
C VAL A 372 -4.54 9.03 -28.54
N PRO A 373 -5.45 8.07 -28.28
CA PRO A 373 -5.07 6.69 -28.01
C PRO A 373 -4.42 6.02 -29.23
N SER A 374 -3.41 5.19 -29.00
CA SER A 374 -2.63 4.50 -30.02
C SER A 374 -1.88 3.28 -29.43
N GLY A 375 -2.11 2.12 -30.04
CA GLY A 375 -1.23 0.96 -29.88
C GLY A 375 -1.26 0.26 -28.51
N ALA A 376 -0.18 -0.48 -28.24
CA ALA A 376 0.07 -1.20 -27.00
C ALA A 376 0.62 -0.26 -25.92
N THR A 377 1.20 -0.81 -24.85
CA THR A 377 1.81 -0.04 -23.77
C THR A 377 3.30 -0.36 -23.66
N ASN A 378 4.16 0.65 -23.80
CA ASN A 378 5.61 0.56 -23.60
C ASN A 378 6.08 1.66 -22.64
N ALA A 379 5.80 1.45 -21.35
CA ALA A 379 6.11 2.44 -20.30
C ALA A 379 7.61 2.68 -20.14
N GLU A 380 8.44 1.67 -20.39
CA GLU A 380 9.92 1.76 -20.33
C GLU A 380 10.46 2.82 -21.28
N GLU A 381 10.04 2.78 -22.54
CA GLU A 381 10.48 3.73 -23.55
C GLU A 381 9.97 5.15 -23.25
N GLY A 382 8.71 5.26 -22.79
CA GLY A 382 8.13 6.54 -22.36
C GLY A 382 8.90 7.19 -21.21
N LEU A 383 9.19 6.42 -20.16
CA LEU A 383 9.97 6.88 -19.01
C LEU A 383 11.40 7.25 -19.41
N LYS A 384 12.05 6.43 -20.23
CA LYS A 384 13.40 6.71 -20.71
C LYS A 384 13.47 8.05 -21.46
N LEU A 385 12.56 8.29 -22.42
CA LEU A 385 12.48 9.57 -23.13
C LEU A 385 12.16 10.74 -22.20
N GLY A 386 11.27 10.52 -21.22
CA GLY A 386 10.95 11.50 -20.19
C GLY A 386 12.18 11.92 -19.38
N TYR A 387 12.97 10.95 -18.91
CA TYR A 387 14.21 11.21 -18.18
C TYR A 387 15.30 11.83 -19.03
N GLU A 388 15.45 11.42 -20.29
CA GLU A 388 16.40 12.04 -21.22
C GLU A 388 16.06 13.53 -21.44
N MET A 389 14.77 13.84 -21.62
CA MET A 389 14.30 15.22 -21.73
C MET A 389 14.49 15.98 -20.41
N ALA A 390 14.19 15.36 -19.26
CA ALA A 390 14.37 15.97 -17.94
C ALA A 390 15.84 16.33 -17.70
N MET A 391 16.74 15.42 -18.02
CA MET A 391 18.17 15.60 -17.85
C MET A 391 18.73 16.69 -18.78
N LYS A 392 18.28 16.73 -20.04
CA LYS A 392 18.65 17.76 -21.02
C LYS A 392 18.25 19.17 -20.55
N HIS A 393 17.16 19.29 -19.80
CA HIS A 393 16.61 20.55 -19.30
C HIS A 393 16.74 20.73 -17.78
N PHE A 394 17.61 19.95 -17.15
CA PHE A 394 17.81 19.96 -15.71
C PHE A 394 18.32 21.34 -15.24
N ALA A 395 17.73 21.83 -14.16
CA ALA A 395 18.15 23.06 -13.50
C ALA A 395 18.18 22.86 -11.97
N PRO A 396 19.34 22.99 -11.30
CA PRO A 396 19.48 22.63 -9.89
C PRO A 396 18.70 23.55 -8.92
N ASP A 397 18.37 24.76 -9.35
CA ASP A 397 17.58 25.75 -8.63
C ASP A 397 16.06 25.59 -8.84
N ARG A 398 15.65 24.57 -9.61
CA ARG A 398 14.26 24.28 -9.97
C ARG A 398 13.81 22.91 -9.46
N ILE A 399 12.50 22.74 -9.36
CA ILE A 399 11.88 21.43 -9.17
C ILE A 399 11.96 20.70 -10.52
N ASN A 400 12.72 19.60 -10.61
CA ASN A 400 12.77 18.78 -11.82
C ASN A 400 11.97 17.50 -11.57
N ARG A 401 10.78 17.41 -12.17
CA ARG A 401 9.79 16.40 -11.81
C ARG A 401 9.18 15.79 -13.07
N ILE A 402 9.17 14.47 -13.12
CA ILE A 402 8.39 13.69 -14.08
C ILE A 402 7.04 13.36 -13.43
N ILE A 403 5.97 13.51 -14.19
CA ILE A 403 4.62 13.09 -13.79
C ILE A 403 4.18 12.02 -14.78
N LEU A 404 4.16 10.76 -14.32
CA LEU A 404 3.73 9.61 -15.09
C LEU A 404 2.21 9.46 -14.96
N CYS A 405 1.49 9.45 -16.09
CA CYS A 405 0.04 9.25 -16.13
C CYS A 405 -0.27 7.92 -16.82
N SER A 406 -0.86 6.94 -16.12
CA SER A 406 -1.20 5.61 -16.68
C SER A 406 -2.47 5.03 -16.06
N ASP A 407 -3.09 4.05 -16.73
CA ASP A 407 -4.19 3.24 -16.17
C ASP A 407 -3.70 1.96 -15.45
N GLY A 408 -2.41 1.89 -15.13
CA GLY A 408 -1.81 0.82 -14.32
C GLY A 408 -1.45 -0.43 -15.09
N VAL A 409 -1.65 -0.48 -16.42
CA VAL A 409 -1.21 -1.59 -17.28
C VAL A 409 0.18 -1.30 -17.83
N ALA A 410 1.17 -1.08 -16.97
CA ALA A 410 2.54 -0.95 -17.43
C ALA A 410 3.09 -2.33 -17.81
N ASN A 411 3.00 -2.67 -19.10
CA ASN A 411 3.89 -3.70 -19.66
C ASN A 411 5.31 -3.12 -19.60
N VAL A 412 6.02 -3.47 -18.53
CA VAL A 412 7.48 -3.26 -18.44
C VAL A 412 8.07 -4.03 -19.62
N GLY A 413 8.79 -3.34 -20.51
CA GLY A 413 9.11 -3.80 -21.87
C GLY A 413 9.86 -5.14 -21.96
N ARG A 414 11.09 -5.12 -22.49
CA ARG A 414 11.90 -6.35 -22.64
C ARG A 414 12.76 -6.66 -21.40
N THR A 415 13.00 -5.66 -20.57
CA THR A 415 13.76 -5.75 -19.32
C THR A 415 12.83 -5.90 -18.12
N GLY A 416 13.31 -6.55 -17.06
CA GLY A 416 12.51 -6.79 -15.87
C GLY A 416 12.17 -5.48 -15.12
N PRO A 417 11.13 -5.48 -14.26
CA PRO A 417 10.73 -4.32 -13.45
C PRO A 417 11.88 -3.69 -12.64
N ASP A 418 12.84 -4.50 -12.19
CA ASP A 418 13.94 -4.07 -11.33
C ASP A 418 14.94 -3.12 -12.03
N ASP A 419 15.16 -3.29 -13.33
CA ASP A 419 16.10 -2.45 -14.09
C ASP A 419 15.58 -1.01 -14.21
N ILE A 420 14.28 -0.85 -14.45
CA ILE A 420 13.63 0.47 -14.50
C ILE A 420 13.66 1.13 -13.13
N LEU A 421 13.33 0.38 -12.06
CA LEU A 421 13.36 0.91 -10.70
C LEU A 421 14.76 1.40 -10.30
N LYS A 422 15.81 0.68 -10.71
CA LYS A 422 17.19 1.11 -10.50
C LYS A 422 17.50 2.42 -11.24
N GLN A 423 17.11 2.52 -12.51
CA GLN A 423 17.32 3.73 -13.29
C GLN A 423 16.58 4.94 -12.70
N ILE A 424 15.33 4.75 -12.26
CA ILE A 424 14.54 5.79 -11.58
C ILE A 424 15.28 6.29 -10.34
N LYS A 425 15.77 5.38 -9.49
CA LYS A 425 16.55 5.75 -8.29
C LYS A 425 17.82 6.53 -8.64
N GLU A 426 18.51 6.17 -9.73
CA GLU A 426 19.69 6.91 -10.20
C GLU A 426 19.36 8.34 -10.64
N TYR A 427 18.20 8.58 -11.25
CA TYR A 427 17.74 9.92 -11.61
C TYR A 427 17.24 10.71 -10.40
N ALA A 428 16.54 10.07 -9.47
CA ALA A 428 16.12 10.67 -8.21
C ALA A 428 17.33 11.21 -7.41
N ASN A 429 18.40 10.42 -7.33
CA ASN A 429 19.68 10.84 -6.74
C ASN A 429 20.33 12.04 -7.44
N LYS A 430 20.03 12.27 -8.73
CA LYS A 430 20.48 13.46 -9.50
C LYS A 430 19.53 14.66 -9.34
N GLY A 431 18.46 14.52 -8.56
CA GLY A 431 17.47 15.58 -8.35
C GLY A 431 16.34 15.61 -9.39
N ILE A 432 16.20 14.58 -10.21
CA ILE A 432 15.05 14.40 -11.13
C ILE A 432 14.15 13.33 -10.54
N THR A 433 12.98 13.75 -10.09
CA THR A 433 12.10 12.96 -9.24
C THR A 433 10.83 12.58 -10.00
N LEU A 434 10.11 11.54 -9.55
CA LEU A 434 8.94 10.99 -10.26
C LEU A 434 7.71 10.95 -9.36
N THR A 435 6.61 11.50 -9.84
CA THR A 435 5.27 11.27 -9.29
C THR A 435 4.50 10.37 -10.24
N ALA A 436 3.91 9.32 -9.70
CA ALA A 436 3.09 8.34 -10.42
C ALA A 436 1.60 8.65 -10.22
N VAL A 437 0.83 8.80 -11.30
CA VAL A 437 -0.61 9.09 -11.23
C VAL A 437 -1.40 8.05 -12.02
N GLY A 438 -2.21 7.29 -11.29
CA GLY A 438 -3.14 6.29 -11.83
C GLY A 438 -4.46 6.92 -12.29
N PHE A 439 -4.96 6.55 -13.47
CA PHE A 439 -6.23 7.05 -14.01
C PHE A 439 -7.23 5.96 -14.35
N GLY A 440 -8.45 6.10 -13.85
CA GLY A 440 -9.60 5.25 -14.16
C GLY A 440 -9.53 3.84 -13.57
N MET A 441 -10.66 3.12 -13.59
CA MET A 441 -10.77 1.76 -13.02
C MET A 441 -10.58 0.64 -14.05
N GLY A 442 -9.92 -0.47 -13.66
CA GLY A 442 -9.69 -1.68 -14.47
C GLY A 442 -8.57 -2.54 -13.89
N ASN A 443 -7.90 -3.35 -14.73
CA ASN A 443 -6.69 -4.12 -14.39
C ASN A 443 -5.54 -3.18 -13.99
N PHE A 444 -5.59 -2.68 -12.78
CA PHE A 444 -4.71 -1.64 -12.30
C PHE A 444 -3.62 -2.28 -11.44
N ASN A 445 -2.35 -2.14 -11.84
CA ASN A 445 -1.20 -2.61 -11.05
C ASN A 445 -0.75 -1.52 -10.07
N ASP A 446 -1.52 -1.36 -8.98
CA ASP A 446 -1.26 -0.42 -7.87
C ASP A 446 0.16 -0.56 -7.33
N VAL A 447 0.58 -1.81 -7.16
CA VAL A 447 1.89 -2.16 -6.59
C VAL A 447 3.05 -1.66 -7.45
N LEU A 448 2.95 -1.67 -8.78
CA LEU A 448 4.03 -1.17 -9.63
C LEU A 448 4.08 0.36 -9.61
N MET A 449 2.94 1.04 -9.69
CA MET A 449 2.90 2.50 -9.71
C MET A 449 3.38 3.09 -8.39
N GLU A 450 2.97 2.51 -7.26
CA GLU A 450 3.47 2.83 -5.92
C GLU A 450 4.99 2.65 -5.86
N LYS A 451 5.52 1.50 -6.32
CA LYS A 451 6.97 1.26 -6.38
C LYS A 451 7.72 2.30 -7.23
N LEU A 452 7.14 2.73 -8.35
CA LEU A 452 7.75 3.73 -9.23
C LEU A 452 7.83 5.10 -8.54
N GLY A 453 6.73 5.54 -7.89
CA GLY A 453 6.69 6.77 -7.10
C GLY A 453 7.73 6.76 -5.99
N ASN A 454 7.71 5.72 -5.15
CA ASN A 454 8.59 5.59 -4.00
C ASN A 454 10.06 5.53 -4.41
N LYS A 455 10.42 4.79 -5.48
CA LYS A 455 11.81 4.76 -5.98
C LYS A 455 12.23 6.04 -6.69
N GLY A 456 11.28 6.86 -7.09
CA GLY A 456 11.49 8.15 -7.74
C GLY A 456 11.57 9.33 -6.78
N ASN A 457 11.57 9.09 -5.47
CA ASN A 457 11.54 10.11 -4.43
C ASN A 457 10.41 11.12 -4.65
N GLY A 458 9.24 10.59 -5.00
CA GLY A 458 8.00 11.33 -5.18
C GLY A 458 6.82 10.49 -4.74
N SER A 459 5.61 10.98 -5.02
CA SER A 459 4.37 10.39 -4.53
C SER A 459 3.68 9.52 -5.57
N TYR A 460 2.73 8.73 -5.09
CA TYR A 460 1.73 8.06 -5.90
C TYR A 460 0.35 8.65 -5.62
N ALA A 461 -0.48 8.79 -6.66
CA ALA A 461 -1.86 9.26 -6.52
C ALA A 461 -2.78 8.51 -7.48
N TYR A 462 -4.02 8.27 -7.05
CA TYR A 462 -5.04 7.64 -7.89
C TYR A 462 -6.21 8.60 -8.15
N VAL A 463 -6.54 8.78 -9.43
CA VAL A 463 -7.55 9.72 -9.90
C VAL A 463 -8.66 8.96 -10.61
N ASP A 464 -9.76 8.74 -9.90
CA ASP A 464 -10.97 8.08 -10.44
C ASP A 464 -11.95 9.08 -11.07
N LYS A 465 -11.96 10.32 -10.59
CA LYS A 465 -12.88 11.38 -10.97
C LYS A 465 -12.22 12.76 -10.89
N LEU A 466 -12.85 13.74 -11.53
CA LEU A 466 -12.37 15.12 -11.56
C LEU A 466 -12.20 15.77 -10.16
N PRO A 467 -13.04 15.49 -9.14
CA PRO A 467 -12.78 15.98 -7.79
C PRO A 467 -11.44 15.50 -7.20
N GLU A 468 -11.05 14.23 -7.41
CA GLU A 468 -9.73 13.76 -6.98
C GLU A 468 -8.59 14.43 -7.75
N ALA A 469 -8.80 14.67 -9.05
CA ALA A 469 -7.83 15.42 -9.84
C ALA A 469 -7.60 16.83 -9.26
N ARG A 470 -8.67 17.49 -8.78
CA ARG A 470 -8.56 18.80 -8.11
C ARG A 470 -7.80 18.69 -6.80
N ARG A 471 -8.11 17.70 -5.97
CA ARG A 471 -7.38 17.48 -4.71
C ARG A 471 -5.87 17.30 -4.95
N VAL A 472 -5.51 16.46 -5.92
CA VAL A 472 -4.09 16.17 -6.23
C VAL A 472 -3.39 17.35 -6.90
N PHE A 473 -3.99 17.94 -7.94
CA PHE A 473 -3.30 18.90 -8.82
C PHE A 473 -3.58 20.37 -8.52
N VAL A 474 -4.50 20.67 -7.60
CA VAL A 474 -4.81 22.04 -7.17
C VAL A 474 -4.52 22.19 -5.69
N GLU A 475 -5.21 21.42 -4.84
CA GLU A 475 -5.11 21.59 -3.39
C GLU A 475 -3.74 21.14 -2.86
N ASN A 476 -3.23 20.00 -3.35
CA ASN A 476 -1.97 19.41 -2.87
C ASN A 476 -0.77 19.62 -3.81
N LEU A 477 -0.88 20.54 -4.79
CA LEU A 477 0.16 20.73 -5.82
C LEU A 477 1.53 21.07 -5.21
N THR A 478 1.60 22.02 -4.29
CA THR A 478 2.88 22.45 -3.70
C THR A 478 3.53 21.32 -2.91
N GLY A 479 2.75 20.53 -2.17
CA GLY A 479 3.24 19.35 -1.46
C GLY A 479 3.77 18.29 -2.40
N MET A 480 3.07 18.03 -3.51
CA MET A 480 3.51 17.10 -4.54
C MET A 480 4.83 17.52 -5.20
N LEU A 481 5.05 18.82 -5.39
CA LEU A 481 6.20 19.35 -6.13
C LEU A 481 7.43 19.62 -5.25
N GLN A 482 7.25 20.18 -4.05
CA GLN A 482 8.34 20.68 -3.24
C GLN A 482 8.54 19.87 -1.96
N VAL A 483 9.59 19.04 -1.98
CA VAL A 483 10.04 18.25 -0.84
C VAL A 483 10.72 19.15 0.20
N ILE A 484 10.27 19.06 1.45
CA ILE A 484 10.84 19.77 2.61
C ILE A 484 11.80 18.91 3.43
N ALA A 485 11.66 17.58 3.36
CA ALA A 485 12.55 16.64 4.03
C ALA A 485 12.65 15.31 3.26
N ARG A 486 13.79 14.64 3.38
CA ARG A 486 14.10 13.35 2.74
C ARG A 486 14.53 12.37 3.83
N ASP A 487 14.37 11.07 3.57
CA ASP A 487 14.73 10.02 4.52
C ASP A 487 14.03 10.18 5.89
N VAL A 488 12.74 10.54 5.87
CA VAL A 488 12.00 10.79 7.11
C VAL A 488 11.49 9.49 7.71
N LYS A 489 11.82 9.26 8.98
CA LYS A 489 11.40 8.11 9.78
C LYS A 489 10.74 8.61 11.06
N ILE A 490 9.70 7.93 11.52
CA ILE A 490 9.02 8.25 12.78
C ILE A 490 9.17 7.08 13.74
N GLN A 491 9.55 7.38 14.98
CA GLN A 491 9.58 6.41 16.07
C GLN A 491 8.85 6.97 17.28
N VAL A 492 8.00 6.14 17.87
CA VAL A 492 7.24 6.43 19.08
C VAL A 492 7.78 5.54 20.18
N GLU A 493 8.24 6.15 21.27
CA GLU A 493 8.68 5.44 22.47
C GLU A 493 7.57 5.49 23.53
N PHE A 494 7.16 4.31 23.99
CA PHE A 494 6.20 4.17 25.08
C PHE A 494 6.94 3.99 26.41
N ASP A 495 6.48 4.67 27.45
CA ASP A 495 6.95 4.43 28.82
C ASP A 495 6.38 3.09 29.33
N PRO A 496 7.22 2.05 29.54
CA PRO A 496 6.75 0.72 29.96
C PRO A 496 6.08 0.71 31.33
N GLU A 497 6.38 1.71 32.17
CA GLU A 497 5.80 1.86 33.50
C GLU A 497 4.35 2.36 33.45
N VAL A 498 3.93 2.97 32.33
CA VAL A 498 2.60 3.57 32.15
C VAL A 498 1.78 2.75 31.16
N VAL A 499 2.36 2.48 29.99
CA VAL A 499 1.74 1.71 28.92
C VAL A 499 2.19 0.28 29.05
N ARG A 500 1.26 -0.65 29.26
CA ARG A 500 1.52 -2.09 29.35
C ARG A 500 1.75 -2.71 27.97
N SER A 501 0.88 -2.38 27.03
CA SER A 501 0.98 -2.84 25.65
C SER A 501 0.40 -1.82 24.69
N TYR A 502 0.90 -1.81 23.46
CA TYR A 502 0.35 -1.03 22.36
C TYR A 502 0.16 -1.87 21.11
N ARG A 503 -0.61 -1.37 20.15
CA ARG A 503 -0.59 -1.80 18.76
C ARG A 503 -0.80 -0.61 17.85
N LEU A 504 -0.02 -0.53 16.77
CA LEU A 504 -0.24 0.42 15.67
C LEU A 504 -1.39 -0.09 14.79
N LEU A 505 -2.36 0.76 14.48
CA LEU A 505 -3.48 0.41 13.59
C LEU A 505 -3.12 0.79 12.14
N GLY A 506 -3.09 -0.19 11.24
CA GLY A 506 -2.58 0.00 9.89
C GLY A 506 -1.06 -0.16 9.80
N TYR A 507 -0.49 0.27 8.69
CA TYR A 507 0.95 0.26 8.40
C TYR A 507 1.58 -1.15 8.37
N GLU A 508 0.79 -2.22 8.25
CA GLU A 508 1.28 -3.61 8.30
C GLU A 508 2.21 -3.97 7.11
N ASN A 509 2.16 -3.20 6.01
CA ASN A 509 3.09 -3.32 4.88
C ASN A 509 4.36 -2.47 5.02
N ARG A 510 4.38 -1.54 5.97
CA ARG A 510 5.41 -0.50 6.12
C ARG A 510 6.12 -0.58 7.48
N ASP A 511 6.07 -1.75 8.12
CA ASP A 511 6.80 -2.01 9.37
C ASP A 511 8.32 -1.98 9.08
N VAL A 512 8.97 -0.93 9.60
CA VAL A 512 10.42 -0.79 9.56
C VAL A 512 10.93 -1.40 10.84
N ASP A 513 11.74 -2.47 10.76
CA ASP A 513 12.37 -3.06 11.94
C ASP A 513 12.98 -1.95 12.83
N ASP A 514 12.66 -1.89 14.13
CA ASP A 514 13.08 -0.79 15.01
C ASP A 514 14.60 -0.59 15.05
N ASN A 515 15.35 -1.68 14.85
CA ASN A 515 16.81 -1.71 14.77
C ASN A 515 17.36 -0.98 13.53
N LYS A 516 16.51 -0.66 12.56
CA LYS A 516 16.85 0.03 11.31
C LYS A 516 16.43 1.50 11.30
N PHE A 517 15.78 2.00 12.36
CA PHE A 517 15.40 3.41 12.47
C PHE A 517 16.60 4.36 12.31
N ARG A 518 17.76 3.97 12.85
CA ARG A 518 19.02 4.74 12.75
C ARG A 518 19.93 4.28 11.60
N ASP A 519 19.47 3.36 10.74
CA ASP A 519 20.24 2.97 9.56
C ASP A 519 19.86 3.90 8.39
N ASP A 520 20.76 4.84 8.06
CA ASP A 520 20.61 5.75 6.93
C ASP A 520 20.65 5.03 5.56
N LYS A 521 20.91 3.71 5.53
CA LYS A 521 20.78 2.89 4.32
C LYS A 521 19.33 2.51 4.02
N GLU A 522 18.45 2.54 5.02
CA GLU A 522 17.03 2.31 4.81
C GLU A 522 16.35 3.61 4.37
N ASP A 523 15.50 3.51 3.36
CA ASP A 523 14.82 4.65 2.73
C ASP A 523 13.63 5.10 3.60
N GLY A 524 13.74 6.23 4.28
CA GLY A 524 12.65 6.95 4.92
C GLY A 524 11.94 7.82 3.88
N GLY A 525 10.62 7.85 3.87
CA GLY A 525 9.88 8.53 2.81
C GLY A 525 10.23 10.01 2.64
N GLU A 526 10.04 10.54 1.43
CA GLU A 526 10.11 11.97 1.15
C GLU A 526 8.84 12.68 1.56
N ILE A 527 9.01 13.86 2.16
CA ILE A 527 7.88 14.66 2.59
C ILE A 527 7.80 15.98 1.84
N GLY A 528 6.65 16.17 1.20
CA GLY A 528 6.22 17.42 0.58
C GLY A 528 5.87 18.50 1.59
N ALA A 529 5.91 19.76 1.15
CA ALA A 529 5.37 20.88 1.92
C ALA A 529 3.89 20.67 2.27
N GLY A 530 3.52 20.97 3.51
CA GLY A 530 2.16 20.85 4.03
C GLY A 530 1.65 19.42 4.22
N HIS A 531 2.46 18.40 3.89
CA HIS A 531 2.10 17.00 4.07
C HIS A 531 1.74 16.73 5.53
N GLU A 532 0.76 15.87 5.72
CA GLU A 532 0.37 15.39 7.03
C GLU A 532 0.26 13.89 7.07
N VAL A 533 0.62 13.33 8.21
CA VAL A 533 0.39 11.92 8.51
C VAL A 533 -0.29 11.80 9.87
N THR A 534 -1.13 10.80 9.99
CA THR A 534 -1.79 10.40 11.23
C THR A 534 -1.60 8.91 11.45
N ALA A 535 -1.09 8.56 12.63
CA ALA A 535 -1.02 7.21 13.13
C ALA A 535 -1.99 7.05 14.31
N LEU A 536 -2.66 5.91 14.37
CA LEU A 536 -3.51 5.53 15.49
C LEU A 536 -2.91 4.33 16.22
N TYR A 537 -2.84 4.44 17.53
CA TYR A 537 -2.45 3.37 18.43
C TYR A 537 -3.61 2.98 19.32
N GLU A 538 -3.78 1.68 19.56
CA GLU A 538 -4.49 1.24 20.74
C GLU A 538 -3.50 0.88 21.84
N ILE A 539 -3.71 1.45 23.02
CA ILE A 539 -2.84 1.26 24.18
C ILE A 539 -3.62 0.69 25.36
N LYS A 540 -2.97 -0.20 26.09
CA LYS A 540 -3.41 -0.69 27.40
C LYS A 540 -2.54 -0.04 28.46
N LEU A 541 -3.17 0.64 29.41
CA LEU A 541 -2.45 1.16 30.57
C LEU A 541 -2.41 0.10 31.65
N HIS A 542 -1.41 0.15 32.52
CA HIS A 542 -1.44 -0.63 33.76
C HIS A 542 -2.65 -0.20 34.60
N THR A 543 -3.45 -1.17 35.08
CA THR A 543 -4.72 -0.91 35.79
C THR A 543 -4.53 -0.34 37.19
N GLU A 544 -3.30 -0.24 37.70
CA GLU A 544 -2.98 0.29 39.02
C GLU A 544 -1.68 1.12 39.00
N ARG A 545 -1.78 2.45 38.92
CA ARG A 545 -0.92 3.36 39.69
C ARG A 545 -1.73 4.57 40.17
N PRO A 546 -1.56 4.98 41.44
CA PRO A 546 -2.24 6.14 42.00
C PRO A 546 -1.73 7.41 41.31
N ASN A 547 -2.63 8.37 41.11
CA ASN A 547 -2.35 9.69 40.57
C ASN A 547 -1.00 10.23 41.09
N VAL A 548 -0.06 10.51 40.18
CA VAL A 548 1.13 11.33 40.46
C VAL A 548 0.85 12.75 39.99
#